data_AF-A0A2M8TE73-F1
#
_entry.id   AF-A0A2M8TE73-F1
#
_cell.length_a   1.000
_cell.length_b   1.000
_cell.length_c   1.000
_cell.angle_alpha   90.00
_cell.angle_beta   90.00
_cell.angle_gamma   90.00
#
_symmetry.space_group_name_H-M   'P 1'
#
loop_
_entity.id
_entity.type
_entity.pdbx_description
1 polymer ?
#
loop_
_entity_poly.entity_id
_entity_poly.type
_entity_poly.pdbx_seq_one_letter_code
_entity_poly.pdbx_strand_id
1 'polypeptide(L)' 'MKKLQYLSNNIDKLRDNLYDKIEKKHGVLTDQTVILSSCILNKEINKYYELVYRNKNK' A
#
# COMPACT_ATOMS: atom_id res chain seq x y z
N MET A 1 16.28 9.30 -3.09
CA MET A 1 16.28 8.41 -1.90
C MET A 1 15.18 8.76 -0.88
N LYS A 2 15.17 9.93 -0.21
CA LYS A 2 14.19 10.27 0.86
C LYS A 2 12.71 10.05 0.50
N LYS A 3 12.28 10.44 -0.71
CA LYS A 3 10.91 10.22 -1.20
C LYS A 3 10.56 8.73 -1.34
N LEU A 4 11.52 7.91 -1.76
CA LEU A 4 11.35 6.47 -1.93
C LEU A 4 11.18 5.79 -0.56
N GLN A 5 12.01 6.19 0.41
CA GLN A 5 11.94 5.70 1.77
C GLN A 5 10.63 6.11 2.46
N TYR A 6 10.16 7.35 2.24
CA TYR A 6 8.85 7.79 2.72
C TYR A 6 7.73 6.90 2.18
N LEU A 7 7.72 6.59 0.88
CA LEU A 7 6.72 5.72 0.28
C LEU A 7 6.81 4.29 0.82
N SER A 8 8.01 3.74 0.99
CA SER A 8 8.21 2.43 1.60
C SER A 8 7.59 2.37 3.00
N ASN A 9 7.90 3.33 3.86
CA ASN A 9 7.36 3.40 5.21
C ASN A 9 5.83 3.56 5.20
N ASN A 10 5.28 4.28 4.22
CA ASN A 10 3.84 4.46 4.09
C ASN A 10 3.15 3.17 3.63
N ILE A 11 3.78 2.43 2.72
CA ILE A 11 3.31 1.10 2.27
C ILE A 11 3.26 0.13 3.44
N ASP A 12 4.30 0.10 4.28
CA ASP A 12 4.32 -0.77 5.48
C ASP A 12 3.15 -0.45 6.43
N LYS A 13 2.93 0.83 6.74
CA LYS A 13 1.80 1.26 7.59
C LYS A 13 0.44 0.91 6.98
N LEU A 14 0.29 1.07 5.67
CA LEU A 14 -0.95 0.74 4.97
C LEU A 14 -1.20 -0.76 4.91
N ARG A 15 -0.14 -1.57 4.80
CA ARG A 15 -0.21 -3.02 4.87
C ARG A 15 -0.69 -3.47 6.26
N ASP A 16 -0.10 -2.93 7.32
CA ASP A 16 -0.49 -3.28 8.69
C ASP A 16 -1.96 -2.92 8.96
N ASN A 17 -2.38 -1.72 8.55
CA ASN A 17 -3.77 -1.29 8.64
C ASN A 17 -4.73 -2.16 7.81
N LEU A 18 -4.30 -2.67 6.64
CA LEU A 18 -5.11 -3.60 5.87
C LEU A 18 -5.28 -4.93 6.60
N TYR A 19 -4.22 -5.46 7.21
CA TYR A 19 -4.30 -6.68 8.02
C TYR A 19 -5.25 -6.51 9.20
N ASP A 20 -5.14 -5.40 9.94
CA ASP A 20 -6.06 -5.09 11.04
C ASP A 20 -7.52 -5.07 10.59
N LYS A 21 -7.79 -4.53 9.39
CA LYS A 21 -9.15 -4.49 8.84
C LYS A 21 -9.64 -5.85 8.41
N ILE A 22 -8.79 -6.67 7.78
CA ILE A 22 -9.13 -8.04 7.42
C ILE A 22 -9.48 -8.84 8.69
N GLU A 23 -8.69 -8.69 9.75
CA GLU A 23 -8.93 -9.36 11.03
C GLU A 23 -10.25 -8.89 11.67
N LYS A 24 -10.49 -7.58 11.76
CA LYS A 24 -11.74 -6.99 12.27
C LYS A 24 -12.97 -7.41 11.48
N LYS A 25 -12.79 -7.77 10.21
CA LYS A 25 -13.85 -8.27 9.32
C LYS A 25 -13.88 -9.79 9.24
N HIS A 26 -13.22 -10.49 10.16
CA HIS A 26 -13.17 -11.95 10.24
C HIS A 26 -12.74 -12.61 8.91
N GLY A 27 -11.80 -11.99 8.21
CA GLY A 27 -11.28 -12.49 6.94
C GLY A 27 -12.16 -12.21 5.71
N VAL A 28 -13.26 -11.45 5.84
CA VAL A 28 -14.14 -11.12 4.72
C VAL A 28 -13.46 -10.12 3.78
N LEU A 29 -12.81 -10.63 2.74
CA LEU A 29 -12.04 -9.81 1.77
C LEU A 29 -12.91 -8.94 0.87
N THR A 30 -14.18 -9.30 0.71
CA THR A 30 -15.17 -8.56 -0.08
C THR A 30 -15.81 -7.42 0.71
N ASP A 31 -15.51 -7.28 2.01
CA ASP A 31 -15.98 -6.15 2.79
C ASP A 31 -15.45 -4.84 2.17
N GLN A 32 -16.35 -3.87 2.02
CA GLN A 32 -16.05 -2.62 1.34
C GLN A 32 -14.85 -1.88 1.97
N THR A 33 -14.69 -1.97 3.29
CA THR A 33 -13.58 -1.29 3.99
C THR A 33 -12.24 -1.97 3.74
N VAL A 34 -12.25 -3.30 3.58
CA VAL A 34 -11.06 -4.08 3.18
C VAL A 34 -10.70 -3.74 1.75
N ILE A 35 -11.67 -3.75 0.82
CA ILE A 35 -11.47 -3.39 -0.59
C ILE A 35 -10.86 -1.98 -0.70
N LEU A 36 -11.47 -0.99 -0.06
CA LEU A 36 -10.99 0.40 -0.12
C LEU A 36 -9.56 0.53 0.41
N SER A 37 -9.24 -0.19 1.48
CA SER A 37 -7.89 -0.17 2.06
C SER A 37 -6.86 -0.82 1.15
N SER A 38 -7.23 -1.94 0.52
CA SER A 38 -6.42 -2.60 -0.52
C SER A 38 -6.16 -1.67 -1.71
N CYS A 39 -7.18 -0.92 -2.17
CA CYS A 39 -7.01 0.04 -3.25
C CYS A 39 -6.05 1.18 -2.88
N ILE A 40 -6.13 1.69 -1.66
CA ILE A 40 -5.22 2.74 -1.16
C ILE A 40 -3.78 2.22 -1.11
N LEU A 41 -3.57 1.02 -0.55
CA LEU A 41 -2.25 0.37 -0.50
C LEU A 41 -1.68 0.17 -1.91
N ASN A 42 -2.48 -0.36 -2.83
CA ASN A 42 -2.05 -0.60 -4.20
C ASN A 42 -1.64 0.69 -4.93
N LYS A 43 -2.35 1.79 -4.68
CA LYS A 43 -2.00 3.11 -5.24
C LYS A 43 -0.62 3.58 -4.78
N GLU A 44 -0.28 3.38 -3.50
CA GLU A 44 1.04 3.76 -2.98
C GLU A 44 2.15 2.84 -3.50
N ILE A 45 1.89 1.53 -3.62
CA ILE A 45 2.82 0.58 -4.25
C ILE A 45 3.12 0.97 -5.70
N ASN A 46 2.09 1.32 -6.47
CA ASN A 46 2.27 1.77 -7.86
C ASN A 46 3.13 3.03 -7.95
N LYS A 47 2.89 4.03 -7.08
CA LYS A 47 3.75 5.24 -7.02
C LYS A 47 5.21 4.91 -6.68
N TYR A 48 5.43 3.95 -5.78
CA TYR A 48 6.78 3.49 -5.45
C TYR A 48 7.45 2.88 -6.68
N TYR A 49 6.78 1.97 -7.38
CA TYR A 49 7.32 1.34 -8.59
C TYR A 49 7.60 2.34 -9.71
N GLU A 50 6.70 3.30 -9.95
CA GLU A 50 6.92 4.36 -10.94
C GLU A 50 8.21 5.15 -10.65
N LEU A 51 8.48 5.47 -9.38
CA LEU A 51 9.70 6.19 -9.00
C LEU A 51 10.95 5.33 -9.14
N VAL A 52 10.89 4.05 -8.76
CA VAL A 52 12.01 3.11 -8.97
C VAL A 52 12.31 3.00 -10.47
N TYR A 53 11.28 2.80 -11.30
CA TYR A 53 11.44 2.64 -12.74
C TYR A 53 11.98 3.90 -13.41
N ARG A 54 11.48 5.08 -13.05
CA ARG A 54 12.01 6.38 -13.54
C ARG A 54 13.46 6.61 -13.15
N ASN A 55 13.90 6.13 -11.99
CA ASN A 55 15.29 6.27 -11.54
C ASN A 55 16.25 5.25 -12.19
N LYS A 56 15.74 4.13 -12.74
CA LYS A 56 16.57 3.15 -13.46
C LYS A 56 16.88 3.56 -14.91
N ASN A 57 16.04 4.41 -15.50
CA ASN A 57 16.17 4.87 -16.90
C ASN A 57 16.79 6.28 -17.01
N LYS A 58 17.50 6.73 -15.98
CA LYS A 58 18.30 7.96 -15.94
C LYS A 58 19.75 7.59 -15.70
#